data_AF-A0A086YMF2-F1
#
_entry.id   AF-A0A086YMF2-F1
#
_cell.length_a   1.000
_cell.length_b   1.000
_cell.length_c   1.000
_cell.angle_alpha   90.00
_cell.angle_beta   90.00
_cell.angle_gamma   90.00
#
_symmetry.space_group_name_H-M   'P 1'
#
loop_
_entity.id
_entity.type
_entity.pdbx_description
1 polymer ?
#
loop_
_entity_poly.entity_id
_entity_poly.type
_entity_poly.pdbx_seq_one_letter_code
_entity_poly.pdbx_strand_id
1 'polypeptide(L)' 'MITDTEIKLKGVQILAEYLGDVEAERFIALIQREPFDYTKWRQGLDEDLTIEGISQRAMELRKKSAEQGA' A
#
# COMPACT_ATOMS: atom_id res chain seq x y z
N MET A 1 -5.76 16.86 5.07
CA MET A 1 -5.91 15.41 5.32
C MET A 1 -7.16 14.99 4.58
N ILE A 2 -7.10 13.93 3.78
CA ILE A 2 -8.30 13.38 3.12
C ILE A 2 -9.21 12.82 4.20
N THR A 3 -10.51 13.05 4.09
CA THR A 3 -11.53 12.54 5.02
C THR A 3 -11.84 11.06 4.76
N ASP A 4 -12.39 10.38 5.76
CA ASP A 4 -12.84 8.99 5.66
C ASP A 4 -13.87 8.78 4.53
N THR A 5 -14.68 9.80 4.23
CA THR A 5 -15.65 9.75 3.13
C THR A 5 -14.95 9.86 1.78
N GLU A 6 -14.01 10.80 1.64
CA GLU A 6 -13.27 11.00 0.39
C GLU A 6 -12.38 9.79 0.05
N ILE A 7 -11.74 9.17 1.05
CA ILE A 7 -10.93 7.96 0.81
C ILE A 7 -11.78 6.77 0.38
N LYS A 8 -12.97 6.60 0.97
CA LYS A 8 -13.92 5.53 0.57
C LYS A 8 -14.44 5.74 -0.84
N LEU A 9 -14.87 6.96 -1.16
CA LEU A 9 -15.39 7.28 -2.49
C LEU A 9 -14.34 7.01 -3.58
N LYS A 10 -13.10 7.47 -3.35
CA LYS A 10 -11.99 7.20 -4.26
C LYS A 10 -11.67 5.72 -4.37
N GLY A 11 -11.73 4.98 -3.25
CA GLY A 11 -11.51 3.54 -3.23
C GLY A 11 -12.54 2.78 -4.08
N VAL A 12 -13.83 3.11 -3.97
CA VAL A 12 -14.89 2.49 -4.79
C VAL A 12 -14.68 2.77 -6.27
N GLN A 13 -14.32 4.01 -6.63
CA GLN A 13 -14.02 4.37 -8.03
C GLN A 13 -12.87 3.53 -8.62
N ILE A 14 -11.78 3.39 -7.87
CA ILE A 14 -10.64 2.56 -8.29
C ILE A 14 -11.05 1.10 -8.44
N LEU A 15 -11.82 0.55 -7.50
CA LEU A 15 -12.27 -0.84 -7.60
C LEU A 15 -13.14 -1.06 -8.84
N ALA A 16 -14.09 -0.16 -9.11
CA ALA A 16 -14.95 -0.26 -10.30
C ALA A 16 -14.15 -0.14 -11.61
N GLU A 17 -13.16 0.76 -11.67
CA GLU A 17 -12.32 0.97 -12.85
C GLU A 17 -11.49 -0.28 -13.22
N TYR A 18 -10.92 -0.96 -12.22
CA TYR A 18 -10.00 -2.07 -12.46
C TYR A 18 -10.63 -3.46 -12.41
N LEU A 19 -11.74 -3.62 -11.68
CA LEU A 19 -12.41 -4.92 -11.52
C LEU A 19 -13.72 -5.00 -12.30
N GLY A 20 -14.36 -3.86 -12.59
CA GLY A 20 -15.75 -3.81 -13.05
C GLY A 20 -16.74 -3.80 -11.88
N ASP A 21 -17.97 -3.34 -12.16
CA ASP A 21 -18.97 -3.08 -11.11
C ASP A 21 -19.34 -4.32 -10.28
N VAL A 22 -19.50 -5.47 -10.92
CA VAL A 22 -19.93 -6.71 -10.25
C VAL A 22 -18.85 -7.25 -9.33
N GLU A 23 -17.60 -7.29 -9.81
CA GLU A 23 -16.44 -7.77 -9.06
C GLU A 23 -16.05 -6.79 -7.94
N ALA A 24 -16.20 -5.49 -8.15
CA ALA A 24 -15.97 -4.47 -7.12
C ALA A 24 -16.94 -4.64 -5.93
N GLU A 25 -18.24 -4.82 -6.20
CA GLU A 25 -19.24 -5.08 -5.16
C GLU A 25 -18.95 -6.39 -4.42
N ARG A 26 -18.59 -7.45 -5.15
CA ARG A 26 -18.18 -8.72 -4.55
C ARG A 26 -16.94 -8.58 -3.67
N PHE A 27 -15.94 -7.80 -4.08
CA PHE A 27 -14.75 -7.52 -3.28
C PHE A 27 -15.11 -6.84 -1.96
N ILE A 28 -15.95 -5.80 -2.00
CA ILE A 28 -16.40 -5.09 -0.79
C ILE A 28 -17.14 -6.04 0.14
N ALA A 29 -18.03 -6.89 -0.39
CA ALA A 29 -18.75 -7.89 0.39
C ALA A 29 -17.80 -8.91 1.05
N LEU A 30 -16.74 -9.35 0.37
CA LEU A 30 -15.76 -10.29 0.94
C LEU A 30 -14.94 -9.64 2.06
N ILE A 31 -14.46 -8.42 1.85
CA ILE A 31 -13.69 -7.67 2.86
C ILE A 31 -14.52 -7.37 4.12
N GLN A 32 -15.84 -7.20 3.99
CA GLN A 32 -16.71 -7.01 5.15
C GLN A 32 -17.03 -8.32 5.89
N ARG A 33 -17.07 -9.45 5.19
CA ARG A 33 -17.45 -10.76 5.75
C ARG A 33 -16.27 -11.50 6.37
N GLU A 34 -15.09 -11.34 5.81
CA GLU A 34 -13.89 -12.08 6.20
C GLU A 34 -12.82 -11.09 6.67
N PRO A 35 -12.18 -11.32 7.83
CA PRO A 35 -11.07 -10.48 8.26
C PRO A 35 -9.92 -10.61 7.27
N PHE A 36 -9.60 -9.50 6.60
CA PHE A 36 -8.43 -9.43 5.72
C PHE A 36 -7.15 -9.40 6.55
N ASP A 37 -6.27 -10.37 6.31
CA ASP A 37 -4.97 -10.46 6.98
C ASP A 37 -3.98 -9.46 6.39
N TYR A 38 -4.03 -8.22 6.89
CA TYR A 38 -3.12 -7.14 6.50
C TYR A 38 -1.65 -7.54 6.66
N THR A 39 -1.31 -8.34 7.68
CA THR A 39 0.08 -8.76 7.94
C THR A 39 0.57 -9.66 6.81
N LYS A 40 -0.23 -10.64 6.39
CA LYS A 40 0.12 -11.51 5.25
C LYS A 40 0.21 -10.74 3.95
N TRP A 41 -0.75 -9.86 3.67
CA TRP A 41 -0.70 -9.03 2.46
C TRP A 41 0.55 -8.15 2.42
N ARG A 42 0.91 -7.54 3.56
CA ARG A 42 2.07 -6.65 3.65
C ARG A 42 3.40 -7.38 3.47
N GLN A 43 3.51 -8.62 3.94
CA GLN A 43 4.71 -9.46 3.78
C GLN A 43 5.06 -9.64 2.30
N GLY A 44 4.07 -9.94 1.45
CA GLY A 44 4.29 -10.13 0.01
C GLY A 44 4.69 -8.88 -0.78
N LEU A 45 4.63 -7.69 -0.16
CA LEU A 45 5.04 -6.43 -0.81
C LEU A 45 6.53 -6.11 -0.62
N ASP A 46 7.19 -6.68 0.38
CA ASP A 46 8.61 -6.43 0.69
C ASP A 46 9.53 -7.59 0.25
N GLU A 47 8.98 -8.63 -0.40
CA GLU A 47 9.75 -9.84 -0.77
C GLU A 47 10.93 -9.56 -1.71
N ASP A 48 10.90 -8.45 -2.46
CA ASP A 48 12.01 -8.04 -3.34
C ASP A 48 13.14 -7.30 -2.60
N LEU A 49 12.99 -6.97 -1.32
CA LEU A 49 13.97 -6.20 -0.55
C LEU A 49 14.47 -6.98 0.67
N THR A 50 15.67 -7.54 0.54
CA THR A 50 16.37 -8.10 1.69
C THR A 50 16.59 -7.01 2.75
N ILE A 51 16.66 -7.41 4.03
CA ILE A 51 16.98 -6.51 5.16
C ILE A 51 18.27 -5.72 4.87
N GLU A 52 19.25 -6.37 4.22
CA GLU A 52 20.48 -5.74 3.78
C GLU A 52 20.24 -4.66 2.70
N GLY A 53 19.39 -4.90 1.71
CA GLY A 53 19.01 -3.92 0.69
C GLY A 53 18.26 -2.72 1.28
N ILE A 54 17.40 -2.94 2.27
CA ILE A 54 16.74 -1.87 3.02
C ILE A 54 17.77 -1.02 3.78
N SER A 55 18.71 -1.68 4.47
CA SER A 55 19.79 -1.03 5.22
C SER A 55 20.71 -0.20 4.32
N GLN A 56 21.13 -0.75 3.18
CA GLN A 56 21.97 -0.05 2.20
C GLN A 56 21.26 1.21 1.66
N ARG A 57 19.99 1.10 1.25
CA ARG A 57 19.20 2.25 0.79
C ARG A 57 19.04 3.32 1.86
N ALA A 58 18.82 2.92 3.11
CA ALA A 58 18.74 3.86 4.23
C ALA A 58 20.07 4.60 4.45
N MET A 59 21.20 3.89 4.35
CA MET A 59 22.55 4.48 4.47
C MET A 59 22.88 5.42 3.30
N GLU A 60 22.51 5.06 2.07
CA GLU A 60 22.66 5.92 0.89
C GLU A 60 21.86 7.22 1.01
N LEU A 61 20.62 7.14 1.50
CA LEU A 61 19.79 8.32 1.77
C LEU A 61 20.44 9.23 2.82
N ARG A 62 20.95 8.66 3.91
CA ARG A 62 21.66 9.44 4.96
C ARG A 62 22.91 10.12 4.41
N LYS A 63 23.69 9.43 3.58
CA LYS A 63 24.91 9.97 2.97
C LYS A 63 24.60 11.14 2.03
N LYS A 64 23.59 10.99 1.16
CA LYS A 64 23.13 12.08 0.27
C LYS A 64 22.66 13.31 1.03
N SER A 65 21.92 13.12 2.13
CA SER A 65 21.49 14.25 2.98
C SER A 65 22.66 14.94 3.69
N ALA A 66 23.72 14.21 4.02
CA ALA A 66 24.93 14.77 4.62
C ALA A 66 25.78 15.55 3.61
N GLU A 67 25.82 15.12 2.34
CA GLU A 67 26.53 15.79 1.25
C GLU A 67 25.81 17.05 0.74
N GLN A 68 24.48 17.14 0.90
CA GLN A 68 23.67 18.30 0.50
C GLN A 68 23.53 19.36 1.60
N GLY A 69 23.97 19.05 2.82
CA GLY A 69 23.95 19.97 3.97
C GLY A 69 25.31 20.55 4.35
N ALA A 70 26.36 20.29 3.55
CA ALA A 70 27.71 20.83 3.69
C ALA A 70 28.03 21.79 2.54
#